data_AF-A0A954WCG9-F1
#
_entry.id   AF-A0A954WCG9-F1
#
_cell.length_a   1.000
_cell.length_b   1.000
_cell.length_c   1.000
_cell.angle_alpha   90.00
_cell.angle_beta   90.00
_cell.angle_gamma   90.00
#
_symmetry.space_group_name_H-M   'P 1'
#
loop_
_entity.id
_entity.type
_entity.pdbx_description
1 polymer ?
#
loop_
_entity_poly.entity_id
_entity_poly.type
_entity_poly.pdbx_seq_one_letter_code
_entity_poly.pdbx_strand_id
1 'polypeptide(L)' 'MLTSTKGVGFTPGAPTGHSAAGPTVTPTVYIVDDDPGPRDSVQALVVTMGYRVASYGSAEDFLAGYQLDQPG' A
#
# COMPACT_ATOMS: atom_id res chain seq x y z
N MET A 1 12.90 34.71 12.33
CA MET A 1 13.36 34.23 11.01
C MET A 1 13.45 32.70 11.07
N LEU A 2 13.18 32.04 9.94
CA LEU A 2 12.98 30.59 9.65
C LEU A 2 13.81 29.62 10.54
N THR A 3 13.31 28.42 10.90
CA THR A 3 13.22 27.27 9.97
C THR A 3 12.13 26.24 10.30
N SER A 4 11.35 25.91 9.28
CA SER A 4 10.44 24.76 9.21
C SER A 4 11.24 23.52 8.83
N THR A 5 11.21 22.47 9.66
CA THR A 5 11.83 21.17 9.33
C THR A 5 10.73 20.20 8.92
N LYS A 6 10.29 20.30 7.67
CA LYS A 6 9.43 19.32 7.01
C LYS A 6 10.29 18.09 6.66
N GLY A 7 10.41 17.15 7.60
CA GLY A 7 11.02 15.85 7.36
C GLY A 7 9.94 14.83 7.00
N VAL A 8 9.62 14.68 5.72
CA VAL A 8 8.92 13.49 5.23
C VAL A 8 9.64 13.01 3.97
N GLY A 9 10.66 12.19 4.19
CA GLY A 9 11.24 11.37 3.13
C GLY A 9 10.37 10.14 2.97
N PHE A 10 9.50 10.13 1.96
CA PHE A 10 8.85 8.91 1.51
C PHE A 10 9.77 8.27 0.47
N THR A 11 10.64 7.37 0.89
CA THR A 11 11.19 6.36 -0.02
C THR A 11 10.37 5.09 0.21
N PRO A 12 9.31 4.84 -0.56
CA PRO A 12 8.74 3.50 -0.60
C PRO A 12 9.87 2.62 -1.12
N GLY A 13 10.34 1.70 -0.28
CA GLY A 13 11.36 0.74 -0.65
C GLY A 13 10.96 0.11 -1.98
N ALA A 14 11.86 0.16 -2.95
CA ALA A 14 11.68 -0.51 -4.23
C ALA A 14 11.26 -1.98 -3.98
N PRO A 15 10.39 -2.57 -4.82
CA PRO A 15 10.11 -4.00 -4.75
C PRO A 15 11.38 -4.77 -5.16
N THR A 16 12.28 -5.00 -4.19
CA THR A 16 13.46 -5.83 -4.40
C THR A 16 13.04 -7.29 -4.35
N GLY A 17 12.72 -7.82 -5.53
CA GLY A 17 12.90 -9.23 -5.83
C GLY A 17 11.65 -10.10 -5.62
N HIS A 18 11.02 -10.42 -6.74
CA HIS A 18 10.45 -11.75 -6.95
C HIS A 18 11.60 -12.78 -6.97
N SER A 19 12.17 -13.14 -5.82
CA SER A 19 12.95 -14.38 -5.57
C SER A 19 13.65 -14.30 -4.20
N ALA A 20 12.96 -14.69 -3.14
CA ALA A 20 13.61 -15.22 -1.96
C ALA A 20 12.72 -16.33 -1.40
N ALA A 21 13.25 -17.55 -1.35
CA ALA A 21 12.63 -18.71 -0.73
C ALA A 21 12.55 -18.51 0.80
N GLY A 22 11.65 -17.62 1.23
CA GLY A 22 11.10 -17.55 2.59
C GLY A 22 9.67 -18.11 2.59
N PRO A 23 8.97 -18.15 3.73
CA PRO A 23 7.57 -18.56 3.77
C PRO A 23 6.78 -17.80 2.69
N THR A 24 5.98 -18.51 1.90
CA THR A 24 5.25 -17.96 0.75
C THR A 24 4.14 -17.03 1.24
N VAL A 25 4.50 -15.79 1.57
CA VAL A 25 3.51 -14.78 1.92
C VAL A 25 2.91 -14.27 0.62
N THR A 26 1.61 -14.46 0.44
CA THR A 26 0.88 -13.83 -0.67
C THR A 26 0.89 -12.32 -0.45
N PRO A 27 1.48 -11.51 -1.35
CA PRO A 27 1.55 -10.07 -1.18
C PRO A 27 0.13 -9.48 -1.18
N THR A 28 -0.09 -8.47 -0.33
CA THR A 28 -1.35 -7.73 -0.26
C THR A 28 -1.16 -6.37 -0.93
N VAL A 29 -1.94 -6.09 -1.97
CA VAL A 29 -1.96 -4.79 -2.62
C VAL A 29 -2.88 -3.85 -1.85
N TYR A 30 -2.35 -2.71 -1.41
CA TYR A 30 -3.10 -1.68 -0.71
C TYR A 30 -3.47 -0.56 -1.68
N ILE A 31 -4.77 -0.28 -1.83
CA ILE A 31 -5.29 0.80 -2.67
C ILE A 31 -5.74 1.94 -1.76
N VAL A 32 -5.19 3.14 -1.95
CA VAL A 32 -5.58 4.34 -1.22
C VAL A 32 -6.03 5.38 -2.24
N ASP A 33 -7.33 5.63 -2.27
CA ASP A 33 -7.96 6.52 -3.25
C ASP A 33 -9.24 7.09 -2.60
N ASP A 34 -9.41 8.41 -2.62
CA ASP A 34 -10.53 9.11 -1.98
C ASP A 34 -11.84 8.98 -2.77
N ASP A 35 -11.77 8.71 -4.08
CA ASP A 35 -12.94 8.49 -4.91
C ASP A 35 -13.33 7.00 -4.93
N PRO A 36 -14.57 6.64 -4.54
CA PRO A 36 -15.03 5.26 -4.59
C PRO A 36 -15.05 4.64 -5.99
N GLY A 37 -15.29 5.40 -7.06
CA GLY A 37 -15.43 4.87 -8.42
C GLY A 37 -14.14 4.27 -8.99
N PRO A 38 -13.04 5.06 -9.07
CA PRO A 38 -11.72 4.56 -9.44
C PRO A 38 -11.23 3.46 -8.49
N ARG A 39 -11.42 3.61 -7.18
CA ARG A 39 -11.02 2.62 -6.17
C ARG A 39 -11.64 1.25 -6.42
N ASP A 40 -12.94 1.18 -6.64
CA ASP A 40 -13.66 -0.07 -6.90
C ASP A 40 -13.21 -0.72 -8.20
N SER A 41 -12.93 0.09 -9.23
CA SER A 41 -12.44 -0.38 -10.53
C SER A 41 -11.05 -1.01 -10.42
N VAL A 42 -10.12 -0.36 -9.73
CA VAL A 42 -8.76 -0.88 -9.53
C VAL A 42 -8.78 -2.13 -8.64
N GLN A 43 -9.61 -2.15 -7.60
CA GLN A 43 -9.82 -3.33 -6.77
C GLN A 43 -10.27 -4.55 -7.59
N ALA A 44 -11.26 -4.38 -8.47
CA ALA A 44 -11.75 -5.48 -9.32
C ALA A 44 -10.65 -6.03 -10.25
N LEU A 45 -9.82 -5.15 -10.82
CA LEU A 45 -8.70 -5.55 -11.67
C LEU A 45 -7.67 -6.37 -10.88
N VAL A 46 -7.26 -5.88 -9.71
CA VAL A 46 -6.21 -6.51 -8.89
C VAL A 46 -6.66 -7.88 -8.37
N VAL A 47 -7.93 -8.00 -7.98
CA VAL A 47 -8.53 -9.30 -7.58
C VAL A 47 -8.53 -10.28 -8.76
N THR A 48 -8.85 -9.81 -9.97
CA THR A 48 -8.83 -10.65 -11.18
C THR A 48 -7.42 -11.16 -11.51
N MET A 49 -6.39 -10.41 -11.15
CA MET A 49 -4.99 -10.83 -11.29
C MET A 49 -4.53 -11.82 -10.21
N GLY A 50 -5.39 -12.17 -9.24
CA GLY A 50 -5.11 -13.17 -8.21
C GLY A 50 -4.40 -12.64 -6.96
N TYR A 51 -4.35 -11.32 -6.78
CA TYR A 51 -3.76 -10.71 -5.58
C TYR A 51 -4.79 -10.53 -4.47
N ARG A 52 -4.31 -10.55 -3.22
CA ARG A 52 -5.09 -10.06 -2.08
C ARG A 52 -5.10 -8.53 -2.12
N VAL A 53 -6.25 -7.91 -1.86
CA VAL A 53 -6.39 -6.45 -1.88
C VAL A 53 -7.01 -5.93 -0.60
N ALA A 54 -6.61 -4.72 -0.20
CA ALA A 54 -7.28 -3.92 0.83
C ALA A 54 -7.38 -2.46 0.35
N SER A 55 -8.55 -1.85 0.50
CA SER A 55 -8.86 -0.54 -0.08
C SER A 55 -9.26 0.47 1.01
N TYR A 56 -8.78 1.69 0.90
CA TYR A 56 -8.98 2.77 1.88
C TYR A 56 -9.37 4.07 1.17
N GLY A 57 -10.26 4.85 1.81
CA GLY A 57 -10.70 6.14 1.30
C GLY A 57 -9.84 7.33 1.70
N SER A 58 -8.86 7.11 2.57
CA SER A 58 -7.94 8.14 3.01
C SER A 58 -6.61 7.53 3.44
N ALA A 59 -5.57 8.36 3.50
CA ALA A 59 -4.27 7.93 4.01
C ALA A 59 -4.34 7.67 5.52
N GLU A 60 -5.16 8.41 6.24
CA GLU A 60 -5.40 8.26 7.67
C GLU A 60 -6.03 6.90 7.98
N ASP A 61 -7.05 6.48 7.21
CA ASP A 61 -7.68 5.17 7.36
C ASP A 61 -6.68 4.03 7.09
N PHE A 62 -5.81 4.21 6.09
CA PHE A 62 -4.74 3.27 5.80
C PHE A 62 -3.75 3.18 6.97
N LEU A 63 -3.25 4.31 7.46
CA LEU A 63 -2.26 4.35 8.54
C LEU A 63 -2.81 3.86 9.88
N ALA A 64 -4.12 4.00 10.13
CA ALA A 64 -4.76 3.44 11.32
C ALA A 64 -4.77 1.90 11.33
N GLY A 65 -4.79 1.26 10.16
CA GLY A 65 -4.83 -0.19 10.01
C GLY A 65 -3.51 -0.84 9.58
N TYR A 66 -2.52 -0.06 9.15
CA TYR A 66 -1.26 -0.57 8.60
C TYR A 66 -0.24 -0.90 9.70
N GLN A 67 0.34 -2.10 9.63
CA GLN A 67 1.42 -2.56 10.50
C GLN A 67 2.74 -2.53 9.72
N LEU A 68 3.75 -1.79 10.20
CA LEU A 68 4.99 -1.53 9.47
C LEU A 68 5.84 -2.79 9.21
N ASP A 69 5.64 -3.82 10.02
CA ASP A 69 6.30 -5.12 9.96
C ASP A 69 5.60 -6.13 9.04
N GLN A 70 4.46 -5.78 8.45
CA GLN A 70 3.78 -6.64 7.47
C GLN A 70 4.35 -6.44 6.06
N PRO A 71 4.57 -7.52 5.29
CA PRO A 71 4.95 -7.39 3.89
C PRO A 71 3.79 -6.79 3.07
N GLY A 72 4.13 -5.86 2.19
CA GLY A 72 3.26 -5.20 1.21
C GLY A 72 3.85 -5.28 -0.19
#